data_AF-A0A2M7AEF9-F1
#
_entry.id   AF-A0A2M7AEF9-F1
#
_cell.length_a   1.000
_cell.length_b   1.000
_cell.length_c   1.000
_cell.angle_alpha   90.00
_cell.angle_beta   90.00
_cell.angle_gamma   90.00
#
_symmetry.space_group_name_H-M   'P 1'
#
loop_
_entity.id
_entity.type
_entity.pdbx_description
1 polymer ?
#
loop_
_entity_poly.entity_id
_entity_poly.type
_entity_poly.pdbx_seq_one_letter_code
_entity_poly.pdbx_strand_id
1 'polypeptide(L)'
;MVERFGLLIFCFLIAFPAKVQGADAPHPVYQETFEGDASLADRGWSVDAKEDQSTWTVKDGVLEVAGHHKPYTGGQISHKVPKLDRGELSFRIRFTITGTADYDHFSIGQRLYGHMTAFKHLSGHLWMSYQPVNTWTILTTEIPLTGWVPFRIVFDRPARRIEYYWGESEDPAFVNPEFAFGDTETDALIFFNYGLSKGTLVHQIDNVSLRPLPAVDAAQAAEARNRVMLFRGLSADQLRAGEIARQLAAGGPISTYTMETRGAAIAPRNQFALRSVPGMQRWQDTKYIVLADVPAAPQRCLPDYLIKDIARAVEQGAHLLVLAGMFSLSKGGYAGTALGEILPVVVSNRWNARPFSTPMPLSSSVTGRQQLLNENPKPGVLWLQQSVLRGEKTEVLLTAGETPILVRQDVGRGTVSVFLGMPCGDFQGKTVEPFWKWKDWPELIAKLMLVRSP
;
A
#
# COMPACT_ATOMS: atom_id res chain seq x y z
N MET A 1 -25.99 -1.58 -62.63
CA MET A 1 -25.77 -0.48 -61.68
C MET A 1 -25.99 -1.03 -60.29
N VAL A 2 -24.92 -1.53 -59.64
CA VAL A 2 -24.95 -2.16 -58.31
C VAL A 2 -23.64 -1.74 -57.63
N GLU A 3 -23.72 -0.83 -56.67
CA GLU A 3 -22.54 -0.34 -55.96
C GLU A 3 -22.22 -1.22 -54.74
N ARG A 4 -20.92 -1.50 -54.58
CA ARG A 4 -20.40 -2.28 -53.45
C ARG A 4 -20.02 -1.33 -52.32
N PHE A 5 -20.69 -1.42 -51.18
CA PHE A 5 -20.18 -0.81 -49.94
C PHE A 5 -19.02 -1.65 -49.39
N GLY A 6 -17.80 -1.11 -49.45
CA GLY A 6 -16.62 -1.67 -48.80
C GLY A 6 -16.56 -1.25 -47.33
N LEU A 7 -16.62 -2.22 -46.41
CA LEU A 7 -16.49 -1.97 -44.98
C LEU A 7 -15.01 -1.85 -44.59
N LEU A 8 -14.52 -0.62 -44.48
CA LEU A 8 -13.15 -0.32 -44.03
C LEU A 8 -13.06 -0.43 -42.49
N ILE A 9 -12.52 -1.55 -42.00
CA ILE A 9 -12.23 -1.74 -40.58
C ILE A 9 -10.95 -0.96 -40.23
N PHE A 10 -11.10 0.19 -39.58
CA PHE A 10 -9.98 0.93 -38.99
C PHE A 10 -9.51 0.22 -37.71
N CYS A 11 -8.40 -0.51 -37.80
CA CYS A 11 -7.69 -0.99 -36.62
C CYS A 11 -7.04 0.19 -35.90
N PHE A 12 -7.68 0.69 -34.83
CA PHE A 12 -7.04 1.61 -33.90
C PHE A 12 -5.92 0.88 -33.15
N LEU A 13 -4.68 1.19 -33.52
CA LEU A 13 -3.50 0.94 -32.69
C LEU A 13 -3.62 1.83 -31.44
N ILE A 14 -4.20 1.27 -30.36
CA ILE A 14 -4.19 1.89 -29.04
C ILE A 14 -2.77 1.79 -28.51
N ALA A 15 -1.95 2.78 -28.86
CA ALA A 15 -0.70 3.03 -28.17
C ALA A 15 -1.05 3.42 -26.72
N PHE A 16 -0.80 2.51 -25.78
CA PHE A 16 -0.91 2.84 -24.37
C PHE A 16 0.04 4.00 -24.06
N PRO A 17 -0.42 5.07 -23.39
CA PRO A 17 0.47 6.14 -22.97
C PRO A 17 1.44 5.55 -21.95
N ALA A 18 2.70 5.33 -22.37
CA ALA A 18 3.77 5.05 -21.44
C ALA A 18 3.78 6.18 -20.42
N LYS A 19 3.47 5.85 -19.15
CA LYS A 19 3.67 6.76 -18.02
C LYS A 19 5.10 7.28 -18.16
N VAL A 20 5.27 8.59 -18.29
CA VAL A 20 6.59 9.22 -18.40
C VAL A 20 7.36 8.85 -17.14
N GLN A 21 8.23 7.85 -17.26
CA GLN A 21 9.26 7.61 -16.27
C GLN A 21 10.09 8.88 -16.21
N GLY A 22 10.26 9.45 -15.01
CA GLY A 22 11.10 10.62 -14.84
C GLY A 22 12.48 10.36 -15.46
N ALA A 23 13.09 11.38 -16.06
CA ALA A 23 14.33 11.24 -16.84
C ALA A 23 15.51 10.64 -16.04
N ASP A 24 15.39 10.57 -14.72
CA ASP A 24 16.36 10.06 -13.77
C ASP A 24 16.09 8.62 -13.29
N ALA A 25 15.11 7.91 -13.88
CA ALA A 25 14.87 6.50 -13.55
C ALA A 25 16.09 5.66 -13.98
N PRO A 26 16.77 4.95 -13.05
CA PRO A 26 18.01 4.26 -13.38
C PRO A 26 17.78 3.15 -14.42
N HIS A 27 18.68 3.09 -15.40
CA HIS A 27 18.61 2.10 -16.47
C HIS A 27 18.58 0.66 -15.91
N PRO A 28 17.86 -0.26 -16.59
CA PRO A 28 17.89 -1.67 -16.22
C PRO A 28 19.31 -2.25 -16.29
N VAL A 29 19.67 -3.03 -15.27
CA VAL A 29 20.89 -3.87 -15.30
C VAL A 29 20.67 -5.16 -16.10
N TYR A 30 19.41 -5.48 -16.41
CA TYR A 30 19.02 -6.54 -17.34
C TYR A 30 17.66 -6.22 -17.96
N GLN A 31 17.50 -6.47 -19.26
CA GLN A 31 16.26 -6.30 -20.01
C GLN A 31 16.18 -7.34 -21.14
N GLU A 32 14.99 -7.90 -21.35
CA GLU A 32 14.67 -8.82 -22.44
C GLU A 32 13.24 -8.53 -22.93
N THR A 33 13.11 -8.29 -24.23
CA THR A 33 11.83 -8.04 -24.92
C THR A 33 11.44 -9.18 -25.85
N PHE A 34 12.30 -10.20 -26.02
CA PHE A 34 12.11 -11.32 -26.95
C PHE A 34 11.83 -10.91 -28.42
N GLU A 35 12.01 -9.63 -28.79
CA GLU A 35 11.84 -9.12 -30.16
C GLU A 35 12.92 -9.67 -31.11
N GLY A 36 12.54 -9.95 -32.35
CA GLY A 36 13.41 -10.51 -33.39
C GLY A 36 13.64 -12.03 -33.27
N ASP A 37 14.35 -12.58 -34.26
CA ASP A 37 14.40 -14.04 -34.49
C ASP A 37 15.51 -14.80 -33.72
N ALA A 38 16.26 -14.10 -32.86
CA ALA A 38 17.34 -14.72 -32.08
C ALA A 38 16.80 -15.77 -31.09
N SER A 39 17.46 -16.93 -31.02
CA SER A 39 17.05 -18.02 -30.13
C SER A 39 17.31 -17.71 -28.65
N LEU A 40 16.76 -18.51 -27.75
CA LEU A 40 17.04 -18.40 -26.31
C LEU A 40 18.55 -18.51 -26.01
N ALA A 41 19.26 -19.41 -26.69
CA ALA A 41 20.71 -19.58 -26.51
C ALA A 41 21.51 -18.35 -26.98
N ASP A 42 21.13 -17.76 -28.11
CA ASP A 42 21.77 -16.53 -28.63
C ASP A 42 21.56 -15.33 -27.69
N ARG A 43 20.42 -15.32 -26.98
CA ARG A 43 20.08 -14.35 -25.92
C ARG A 43 20.69 -14.68 -24.54
N GLY A 44 21.51 -15.73 -24.43
CA GLY A 44 22.16 -16.12 -23.17
C GLY A 44 21.29 -16.92 -22.19
N TRP A 45 20.07 -17.31 -22.59
CA TRP A 45 19.21 -18.18 -21.78
C TRP A 45 19.62 -19.65 -21.92
N SER A 46 19.74 -20.35 -20.79
CA SER A 46 19.89 -21.80 -20.75
C SER A 46 18.52 -22.46 -20.54
N VAL A 47 18.20 -23.47 -21.34
CA VAL A 47 16.96 -24.27 -21.23
C VAL A 47 17.27 -25.59 -20.51
N ASP A 48 16.58 -25.82 -19.40
CA ASP A 48 16.64 -27.05 -18.59
C ASP A 48 15.22 -27.65 -18.56
N ALA A 49 14.84 -28.24 -19.69
CA ALA A 49 13.53 -28.84 -19.93
C ALA A 49 13.67 -29.96 -20.96
N LYS A 50 13.01 -31.09 -20.72
CA LYS A 50 12.71 -32.09 -21.75
C LYS A 50 11.42 -31.70 -22.45
N GLU A 51 11.31 -32.06 -23.73
CA GLU A 51 10.13 -31.79 -24.57
C GLU A 51 8.83 -32.33 -23.95
N ASP A 52 8.88 -33.46 -23.22
CA ASP A 52 7.72 -34.02 -22.53
C ASP A 52 7.34 -33.30 -21.23
N GLN A 53 8.16 -32.35 -20.75
CA GLN A 53 7.92 -31.50 -19.57
C GLN A 53 7.43 -30.11 -19.98
N SER A 54 8.16 -29.47 -20.88
CA SER A 54 7.77 -28.20 -21.50
C SER A 54 8.65 -27.84 -22.69
N THR A 55 8.10 -27.02 -23.58
CA THR A 55 8.86 -26.32 -24.62
C THR A 55 8.88 -24.82 -24.34
N TRP A 56 10.00 -24.18 -24.69
CA TRP A 56 10.30 -22.78 -24.44
C TRP A 56 10.83 -22.18 -25.75
N THR A 57 10.06 -21.29 -26.36
CA THR A 57 10.36 -20.77 -27.70
C THR A 57 10.14 -19.27 -27.78
N VAL A 58 11.02 -18.56 -28.49
CA VAL A 58 10.76 -17.17 -28.87
C VAL A 58 9.95 -17.19 -30.15
N LYS A 59 8.80 -16.51 -30.16
CA LYS A 59 7.86 -16.48 -31.28
C LYS A 59 7.05 -15.19 -31.24
N ASP A 60 6.85 -14.55 -32.40
CA ASP A 60 6.05 -13.33 -32.55
C ASP A 60 6.45 -12.20 -31.56
N GLY A 61 7.74 -12.12 -31.23
CA GLY A 61 8.30 -11.15 -30.29
C GLY A 61 8.02 -11.43 -28.81
N VAL A 62 7.65 -12.66 -28.43
CA VAL A 62 7.42 -13.05 -27.03
C VAL A 62 8.01 -14.42 -26.72
N LEU A 63 8.26 -14.71 -25.44
CA LEU A 63 8.59 -16.05 -24.99
C LEU A 63 7.31 -16.87 -24.79
N GLU A 64 7.08 -17.86 -25.64
CA GLU A 64 6.02 -18.87 -25.48
C GLU A 64 6.52 -20.06 -24.66
N VAL A 65 5.68 -20.50 -23.72
CA VAL A 65 5.95 -21.56 -22.74
C VAL A 65 4.81 -22.57 -22.81
N ALA A 66 5.04 -23.71 -23.46
CA ALA A 66 4.08 -24.80 -23.48
C ALA A 66 4.40 -25.80 -22.37
N GLY A 67 3.57 -25.86 -21.33
CA GLY A 67 3.71 -26.80 -20.20
C GLY A 67 2.84 -28.03 -20.36
N HIS A 68 3.41 -29.21 -20.15
CA HIS A 68 2.71 -30.50 -20.25
C HIS A 68 2.41 -31.12 -18.88
N HIS A 69 1.65 -32.22 -18.86
CA HIS A 69 1.31 -32.95 -17.63
C HIS A 69 2.52 -33.70 -17.05
N LYS A 70 3.34 -33.00 -16.25
CA LYS A 70 4.47 -33.58 -15.51
C LYS A 70 4.45 -33.16 -14.04
N PRO A 71 3.75 -33.93 -13.18
CA PRO A 71 3.79 -33.77 -11.73
C PRO A 71 5.22 -33.60 -11.20
N TYR A 72 5.46 -32.56 -10.41
CA TYR A 72 6.73 -32.31 -9.70
C TYR A 72 7.99 -32.22 -10.58
N THR A 73 7.84 -32.19 -11.92
CA THR A 73 8.93 -32.38 -12.88
C THR A 73 8.72 -31.53 -14.14
N GLY A 74 8.25 -30.28 -13.98
CA GLY A 74 8.25 -29.29 -15.06
C GLY A 74 9.66 -28.84 -15.44
N GLY A 75 9.78 -28.14 -16.57
CA GLY A 75 11.03 -27.57 -17.06
C GLY A 75 11.22 -26.10 -16.66
N GLN A 76 12.40 -25.57 -16.93
CA GLN A 76 12.76 -24.18 -16.63
C GLN A 76 13.70 -23.59 -17.68
N ILE A 77 13.76 -22.26 -17.72
CA ILE A 77 14.84 -21.51 -18.36
C ILE A 77 15.51 -20.60 -17.34
N SER A 78 16.81 -20.38 -17.50
CA SER A 78 17.59 -19.52 -16.61
C SER A 78 18.49 -18.56 -17.37
N HIS A 79 18.59 -17.33 -16.88
CA HIS A 79 19.54 -16.32 -17.35
C HIS A 79 20.31 -15.74 -16.16
N LYS A 80 21.64 -15.58 -16.30
CA LYS A 80 22.48 -14.98 -15.26
C LYS A 80 22.22 -13.48 -15.16
N VAL A 81 21.95 -12.96 -13.96
CA VAL A 81 21.65 -11.54 -13.73
C VAL A 81 22.52 -10.96 -12.61
N PRO A 82 22.92 -9.68 -12.68
CA PRO A 82 23.66 -9.03 -11.59
C PRO A 82 22.88 -9.06 -10.29
N LYS A 83 23.53 -9.41 -9.17
CA LYS A 83 22.90 -9.31 -7.84
C LYS A 83 22.69 -7.84 -7.46
N LEU A 84 21.52 -7.54 -6.91
CA LEU A 84 21.13 -6.23 -6.41
C LEU A 84 20.72 -6.32 -4.93
N ASP A 85 21.12 -5.32 -4.14
CA ASP A 85 20.62 -5.15 -2.77
C ASP A 85 19.22 -4.54 -2.73
N ARG A 86 18.89 -3.67 -3.70
CA ARG A 86 17.61 -2.98 -3.81
C ARG A 86 17.23 -2.92 -5.28
N GLY A 87 16.05 -3.43 -5.64
CA GLY A 87 15.69 -3.57 -7.04
C GLY A 87 14.21 -3.84 -7.30
N GLU A 88 13.82 -3.67 -8.56
CA GLU A 88 12.54 -4.09 -9.10
C GLU A 88 12.78 -5.12 -10.21
N LEU A 89 12.16 -6.30 -10.09
CA LEU A 89 11.96 -7.23 -11.20
C LEU A 89 10.56 -7.00 -11.76
N SER A 90 10.47 -6.66 -13.04
CA SER A 90 9.23 -6.41 -13.76
C SER A 90 9.13 -7.31 -14.99
N PHE A 91 7.93 -7.80 -15.30
CA PHE A 91 7.62 -8.64 -16.47
C PHE A 91 6.11 -8.62 -16.75
N ARG A 92 5.68 -9.00 -17.97
CA ARG A 92 4.26 -9.26 -18.27
C ARG A 92 4.02 -10.70 -18.64
N ILE A 93 2.87 -11.25 -18.24
CA ILE A 93 2.41 -12.59 -18.63
C ILE A 93 1.03 -12.51 -19.28
N ARG A 94 0.85 -13.23 -20.38
CA ARG A 94 -0.45 -13.59 -20.95
C ARG A 94 -0.73 -15.05 -20.64
N PHE A 95 -1.78 -15.30 -19.88
CA PHE A 95 -2.23 -16.66 -19.57
C PHE A 95 -3.11 -17.16 -20.72
N THR A 96 -2.83 -18.36 -21.25
CA THR A 96 -3.68 -18.99 -22.28
C THR A 96 -3.81 -20.49 -21.99
N ILE A 97 -4.97 -21.03 -22.35
CA ILE A 97 -5.38 -22.41 -22.10
C ILE A 97 -5.77 -23.00 -23.45
N THR A 98 -5.19 -24.13 -23.82
CA THR A 98 -5.53 -24.87 -25.04
C THR A 98 -6.08 -26.25 -24.68
N GLY A 99 -7.39 -26.44 -24.87
CA GLY A 99 -8.09 -27.70 -24.59
C GLY A 99 -9.06 -27.63 -23.40
N THR A 100 -9.42 -28.79 -22.84
CA THR A 100 -10.37 -28.93 -21.74
C THR A 100 -9.74 -28.64 -20.37
N ALA A 101 -10.44 -27.84 -19.56
CA ALA A 101 -9.87 -27.13 -18.42
C ALA A 101 -10.00 -27.85 -17.05
N ASP A 102 -9.53 -29.09 -16.94
CA ASP A 102 -9.38 -29.77 -15.64
C ASP A 102 -8.04 -29.36 -15.00
N TYR A 103 -8.09 -28.39 -14.09
CA TYR A 103 -6.90 -27.76 -13.45
C TYR A 103 -6.88 -27.87 -11.93
N ASP A 104 -6.01 -28.75 -11.41
CA ASP A 104 -5.88 -28.98 -9.97
C ASP A 104 -4.69 -28.26 -9.31
N HIS A 105 -3.81 -27.55 -10.04
CA HIS A 105 -2.58 -27.00 -9.42
C HIS A 105 -1.86 -25.82 -10.12
N PHE A 106 -0.57 -25.62 -9.78
CA PHE A 106 0.36 -24.63 -10.34
C PHE A 106 0.43 -24.68 -11.88
N SER A 107 0.87 -23.58 -12.49
CA SER A 107 1.05 -23.45 -13.94
C SER A 107 2.44 -22.92 -14.33
N ILE A 108 2.79 -21.72 -13.85
CA ILE A 108 4.04 -21.01 -14.16
C ILE A 108 4.54 -20.23 -12.95
N GLY A 109 5.84 -20.00 -12.87
CA GLY A 109 6.45 -19.17 -11.84
C GLY A 109 7.78 -18.57 -12.25
N GLN A 110 8.31 -17.73 -11.37
CA GLN A 110 9.64 -17.14 -11.49
C GLN A 110 10.44 -17.35 -10.20
N ARG A 111 11.77 -17.39 -10.32
CA ARG A 111 12.69 -17.37 -9.20
C ARG A 111 13.80 -16.35 -9.44
N LEU A 112 14.04 -15.48 -8.46
CA LEU A 112 15.13 -14.51 -8.46
C LEU A 112 15.93 -14.66 -7.16
N TYR A 113 17.24 -14.88 -7.25
CA TYR A 113 18.12 -15.11 -6.09
C TYR A 113 17.61 -16.18 -5.11
N GLY A 114 17.13 -17.31 -5.62
CA GLY A 114 16.50 -18.37 -4.82
C GLY A 114 15.05 -18.10 -4.40
N HIS A 115 14.59 -16.83 -4.37
CA HIS A 115 13.22 -16.48 -4.00
C HIS A 115 12.22 -16.81 -5.10
N MET A 116 11.16 -17.56 -4.79
CA MET A 116 10.24 -18.15 -5.76
C MET A 116 8.80 -17.66 -5.57
N THR A 117 8.18 -17.24 -6.68
CA THR A 117 6.72 -17.02 -6.75
C THR A 117 6.12 -17.83 -7.90
N ALA A 118 4.88 -18.29 -7.75
CA ALA A 118 4.18 -19.04 -8.78
C ALA A 118 2.69 -18.69 -8.83
N PHE A 119 2.10 -18.89 -10.00
CA PHE A 119 0.66 -18.80 -10.24
C PHE A 119 0.05 -20.19 -10.05
N LYS A 120 -1.00 -20.27 -9.22
CA LYS A 120 -1.61 -21.54 -8.79
C LYS A 120 -3.11 -21.53 -9.01
N HIS A 121 -3.65 -22.65 -9.49
CA HIS A 121 -5.07 -22.81 -9.80
C HIS A 121 -5.51 -21.67 -10.71
N LEU A 122 -5.34 -21.80 -12.03
CA LEU A 122 -5.72 -20.73 -12.96
C LEU A 122 -7.17 -20.27 -12.73
N SER A 123 -8.09 -21.21 -12.46
CA SER A 123 -9.48 -20.95 -12.05
C SER A 123 -9.67 -20.20 -10.72
N GLY A 124 -8.69 -20.24 -9.82
CA GLY A 124 -8.66 -19.55 -8.53
C GLY A 124 -7.94 -18.20 -8.55
N HIS A 125 -7.37 -17.79 -9.69
CA HIS A 125 -6.73 -16.47 -9.87
C HIS A 125 -5.58 -16.18 -8.87
N LEU A 126 -4.92 -17.22 -8.35
CA LEU A 126 -3.95 -17.08 -7.25
C LEU A 126 -2.53 -16.77 -7.75
N TRP A 127 -1.93 -15.73 -7.17
CA TRP A 127 -0.48 -15.56 -7.15
C TRP A 127 0.04 -15.86 -5.74
N MET A 128 1.10 -16.67 -5.65
CA MET A 128 1.64 -17.17 -4.38
C MET A 128 3.15 -17.02 -4.31
N SER A 129 3.66 -16.84 -3.09
CA SER A 129 5.09 -16.80 -2.76
C SER A 129 5.49 -17.98 -1.90
N TYR A 130 6.55 -18.67 -2.28
CA TYR A 130 7.07 -19.83 -1.55
C TYR A 130 8.03 -19.37 -0.44
N GLN A 131 7.79 -19.85 0.77
CA GLN A 131 8.61 -19.56 1.95
C GLN A 131 9.58 -20.71 2.24
N PRO A 132 10.76 -20.46 2.86
CA PRO A 132 11.78 -21.48 3.10
C PRO A 132 11.33 -22.74 3.86
N VAL A 133 10.22 -22.67 4.62
CA VAL A 133 9.69 -23.78 5.43
C VAL A 133 8.63 -24.63 4.70
N ASN A 134 8.75 -24.79 3.38
CA ASN A 134 7.81 -25.51 2.50
C ASN A 134 6.36 -24.96 2.51
N THR A 135 6.13 -23.73 2.97
CA THR A 135 4.80 -23.11 3.00
C THR A 135 4.61 -22.11 1.87
N TRP A 136 3.38 -22.03 1.35
CA TRP A 136 2.99 -21.05 0.34
C TRP A 136 2.12 -19.97 0.96
N THR A 137 2.48 -18.71 0.73
CA THR A 137 1.70 -17.54 1.11
C THR A 137 0.92 -17.04 -0.11
N ILE A 138 -0.39 -16.86 0.02
CA ILE A 138 -1.21 -16.21 -1.00
C ILE A 138 -0.85 -14.72 -1.02
N LEU A 139 -0.42 -14.22 -2.17
CA LEU A 139 -0.16 -12.81 -2.41
C LEU A 139 -1.46 -12.08 -2.81
N THR A 140 -2.23 -12.70 -3.70
CA THR A 140 -3.54 -12.20 -4.13
C THR A 140 -4.35 -13.32 -4.79
N THR A 141 -5.67 -13.13 -4.88
CA THR A 141 -6.67 -14.00 -5.51
C THR A 141 -7.38 -13.29 -6.68
N GLU A 142 -6.80 -12.21 -7.20
CA GLU A 142 -7.48 -11.26 -8.10
C GLU A 142 -6.81 -11.14 -9.49
N ILE A 143 -5.88 -12.04 -9.83
CA ILE A 143 -5.14 -11.98 -11.10
C ILE A 143 -6.07 -12.20 -12.31
N PRO A 144 -6.22 -11.23 -13.24
CA PRO A 144 -7.02 -11.44 -14.43
C PRO A 144 -6.34 -12.47 -15.36
N LEU A 145 -7.13 -13.34 -15.98
CA LEU A 145 -6.64 -14.35 -16.94
C LEU A 145 -6.75 -13.89 -18.40
N THR A 146 -7.17 -12.64 -18.63
CA THR A 146 -7.44 -12.08 -19.95
C THR A 146 -6.40 -11.02 -20.31
N GLY A 147 -5.85 -11.11 -21.52
CA GLY A 147 -4.86 -10.17 -22.03
C GLY A 147 -3.48 -10.33 -21.38
N TRP A 148 -2.72 -9.23 -21.37
CA TRP A 148 -1.41 -9.14 -20.73
C TRP A 148 -1.54 -8.55 -19.33
N VAL A 149 -0.95 -9.22 -18.35
CA VAL A 149 -0.89 -8.75 -16.97
C VAL A 149 0.54 -8.37 -16.63
N PRO A 150 0.85 -7.09 -16.33
CA PRO A 150 2.15 -6.71 -15.81
C PRO A 150 2.27 -7.11 -14.34
N PHE A 151 3.46 -7.52 -13.95
CA PHE A 151 3.86 -7.89 -12.59
C PHE A 151 5.13 -7.12 -12.22
N ARG A 152 5.23 -6.70 -10.96
CA ARG A 152 6.44 -6.08 -10.41
C ARG A 152 6.73 -6.67 -9.03
N ILE A 153 7.99 -6.97 -8.77
CA ILE A 153 8.49 -7.49 -7.49
C ILE A 153 9.59 -6.53 -7.04
N VAL A 154 9.27 -5.71 -6.05
CA VAL A 154 10.13 -4.66 -5.49
C VAL A 154 10.77 -5.20 -4.22
N PHE A 155 12.09 -5.22 -4.12
CA PHE A 155 12.81 -5.76 -2.96
C PHE A 155 13.86 -4.79 -2.42
N ASP A 156 14.08 -4.86 -1.12
CA ASP A 156 15.04 -4.07 -0.36
C ASP A 156 15.68 -5.00 0.69
N ARG A 157 16.87 -5.54 0.39
CA ARG A 157 17.59 -6.48 1.25
C ARG A 157 17.99 -5.83 2.59
N PRO A 158 18.59 -4.62 2.64
CA PRO A 158 18.88 -3.94 3.90
C PRO A 158 17.64 -3.72 4.77
N ALA A 159 16.50 -3.36 4.17
CA ALA A 159 15.23 -3.18 4.90
C ALA A 159 14.48 -4.49 5.18
N ARG A 160 15.00 -5.65 4.72
CA ARG A 160 14.36 -6.97 4.80
C ARG A 160 12.92 -6.98 4.28
N ARG A 161 12.69 -6.34 3.13
CA ARG A 161 11.35 -6.11 2.58
C ARG A 161 11.23 -6.60 1.13
N ILE A 162 10.07 -7.16 0.81
CA ILE A 162 9.66 -7.42 -0.58
C ILE A 162 8.17 -7.12 -0.76
N GLU A 163 7.82 -6.54 -1.90
CA GLU A 163 6.49 -6.05 -2.24
C GLU A 163 6.11 -6.58 -3.63
N TYR A 164 4.85 -7.02 -3.77
CA TYR A 164 4.35 -7.69 -4.97
C TYR A 164 3.22 -6.88 -5.58
N TYR A 165 3.35 -6.56 -6.86
CA TYR A 165 2.40 -5.75 -7.62
C TYR A 165 1.94 -6.50 -8.87
N TRP A 166 0.69 -6.28 -9.25
CA TRP A 166 0.15 -6.70 -10.54
C TRP A 166 -0.73 -5.59 -11.10
N GLY A 167 -0.88 -5.57 -12.43
CA GLY A 167 -1.59 -4.49 -13.12
C GLY A 167 -0.92 -3.12 -12.93
N GLU A 168 -1.69 -2.06 -13.19
CA GLU A 168 -1.25 -0.67 -13.05
C GLU A 168 -1.29 -0.15 -11.60
N SER A 169 -1.36 -1.05 -10.60
CA SER A 169 -1.44 -0.65 -9.20
C SER A 169 -0.14 -0.01 -8.72
N GLU A 170 -0.28 1.17 -8.12
CA GLU A 170 0.79 1.89 -7.42
C GLU A 170 0.98 1.39 -5.98
N ASP A 171 0.01 0.64 -5.44
CA ASP A 171 0.05 0.03 -4.12
C ASP A 171 0.16 -1.51 -4.26
N PRO A 172 0.99 -2.18 -3.45
CA PRO A 172 1.23 -3.61 -3.58
C PRO A 172 0.00 -4.43 -3.19
N ALA A 173 -0.18 -5.55 -3.90
CA ALA A 173 -1.13 -6.58 -3.52
C ALA A 173 -0.69 -7.31 -2.24
N PHE A 174 0.63 -7.42 -2.00
CA PHE A 174 1.19 -8.02 -0.80
C PHE A 174 2.54 -7.41 -0.41
N VAL A 175 2.82 -7.37 0.89
CA VAL A 175 4.09 -6.94 1.48
C VAL A 175 4.57 -8.01 2.46
N ASN A 176 5.80 -8.51 2.29
CA ASN A 176 6.52 -9.23 3.34
C ASN A 176 7.57 -8.29 3.95
N PRO A 177 7.39 -7.84 5.22
CA PRO A 177 8.26 -6.85 5.86
C PRO A 177 9.44 -7.45 6.65
N GLU A 178 9.58 -8.78 6.68
CA GLU A 178 10.66 -9.48 7.41
C GLU A 178 11.45 -10.42 6.48
N PHE A 179 11.25 -10.23 5.18
CA PHE A 179 11.79 -11.02 4.09
C PHE A 179 13.32 -11.06 4.09
N ALA A 180 13.84 -12.27 3.88
CA ALA A 180 15.24 -12.51 3.56
C ALA A 180 15.29 -13.46 2.36
N PHE A 181 16.22 -13.20 1.45
CA PHE A 181 16.65 -14.23 0.51
C PHE A 181 17.34 -15.36 1.30
N GLY A 182 17.11 -16.61 0.91
CA GLY A 182 17.68 -17.78 1.59
C GLY A 182 19.10 -18.06 1.13
N ASP A 183 19.86 -18.84 1.90
CA ASP A 183 21.30 -19.10 1.66
C ASP A 183 21.63 -19.73 0.30
N THR A 184 20.63 -20.32 -0.37
CA THR A 184 20.72 -20.91 -1.72
C THR A 184 20.61 -19.87 -2.85
N GLU A 185 21.16 -18.66 -2.65
CA GLU A 185 21.05 -17.58 -3.64
C GLU A 185 21.84 -17.86 -4.93
N THR A 186 21.12 -18.19 -6.01
CA THR A 186 21.66 -18.15 -7.37
C THR A 186 21.86 -16.71 -7.85
N ASP A 187 22.78 -16.49 -8.78
CA ASP A 187 22.91 -15.27 -9.58
C ASP A 187 22.07 -15.35 -10.87
N ALA A 188 20.93 -16.02 -10.81
CA ALA A 188 20.07 -16.31 -11.95
C ALA A 188 18.63 -15.85 -11.72
N LEU A 189 18.05 -15.28 -12.79
CA LEU A 189 16.61 -15.20 -12.98
C LEU A 189 16.17 -16.50 -13.68
N ILE A 190 15.15 -17.16 -13.14
CA ILE A 190 14.61 -18.41 -13.67
C ILE A 190 13.12 -18.22 -13.92
N PHE A 191 12.64 -18.60 -15.09
CA PHE A 191 11.22 -18.88 -15.31
C PHE A 191 11.05 -20.40 -15.37
N PHE A 192 10.00 -20.91 -14.72
CA PHE A 192 9.73 -22.34 -14.68
C PHE A 192 8.25 -22.61 -14.86
N ASN A 193 7.92 -23.74 -15.47
CA ASN A 193 6.57 -24.27 -15.45
C ASN A 193 6.49 -25.43 -14.46
N TYR A 194 5.28 -25.70 -14.01
CA TYR A 194 4.98 -26.84 -13.15
C TYR A 194 3.55 -27.22 -13.47
N GLY A 195 3.26 -28.46 -13.89
CA GLY A 195 1.96 -28.83 -14.44
C GLY A 195 1.31 -30.05 -13.79
N LEU A 196 0.18 -29.84 -13.11
CA LEU A 196 -0.86 -30.85 -12.89
C LEU A 196 -2.12 -30.48 -13.70
N SER A 197 -1.94 -30.31 -15.01
CA SER A 197 -3.01 -29.99 -15.97
C SER A 197 -3.40 -31.22 -16.78
N LYS A 198 -4.70 -31.44 -17.04
CA LYS A 198 -5.08 -32.36 -18.13
C LYS A 198 -4.98 -31.61 -19.45
N GLY A 199 -3.86 -31.78 -20.17
CA GLY A 199 -3.58 -31.07 -21.42
C GLY A 199 -2.43 -30.06 -21.31
N THR A 200 -2.20 -29.33 -22.40
CA THR A 200 -1.09 -28.37 -22.54
C THR A 200 -1.53 -26.98 -22.09
N LEU A 201 -0.72 -26.34 -21.26
CA LEU A 201 -0.85 -24.92 -20.90
C LEU A 201 0.07 -24.11 -21.79
N VAL A 202 -0.41 -23.00 -22.34
CA VAL A 202 0.42 -22.09 -23.14
C VAL A 202 0.44 -20.73 -22.47
N HIS A 203 1.58 -20.36 -21.91
CA HIS A 203 1.79 -19.05 -21.33
C HIS A 203 2.75 -18.26 -22.20
N GLN A 204 2.61 -16.94 -22.22
CA GLN A 204 3.56 -16.08 -22.91
C GLN A 204 4.09 -15.03 -21.95
N ILE A 205 5.41 -14.84 -21.94
CA ILE A 205 6.15 -13.91 -21.09
C ILE A 205 6.83 -12.88 -21.97
N ASP A 206 6.87 -11.63 -21.52
CA ASP A 206 7.51 -10.54 -22.25
C ASP A 206 7.91 -9.36 -21.31
N ASN A 207 8.72 -8.44 -21.80
CA ASN A 207 9.19 -7.21 -21.17
C ASN A 207 9.79 -7.46 -19.78
N VAL A 208 10.66 -8.46 -19.71
CA VAL A 208 11.40 -8.84 -18.50
C VAL A 208 12.47 -7.78 -18.25
N SER A 209 12.51 -7.22 -17.05
CA SER A 209 13.46 -6.15 -16.71
C SER A 209 13.82 -6.22 -15.22
N LEU A 210 15.12 -6.14 -14.93
CA LEU A 210 15.64 -6.01 -13.56
C LEU A 210 16.32 -4.64 -13.44
N ARG A 211 15.86 -3.82 -12.49
CA ARG A 211 16.32 -2.45 -12.30
C ARG A 211 16.81 -2.24 -10.86
N PRO A 212 17.92 -1.52 -10.64
CA PRO A 212 18.27 -1.07 -9.29
C PRO A 212 17.29 0.00 -8.84
N LEU A 213 17.01 0.05 -7.54
CA LEU A 213 16.24 1.17 -6.95
C LEU A 213 17.21 2.23 -6.44
N PRO A 214 16.94 3.53 -6.67
CA PRO A 214 17.81 4.60 -6.20
C PRO A 214 17.97 4.54 -4.68
N ALA A 215 19.17 4.83 -4.19
CA ALA A 215 19.42 4.99 -2.76
C ALA A 215 18.52 6.10 -2.21
N VAL A 216 17.85 5.85 -1.08
CA VAL A 216 16.98 6.85 -0.46
C VAL A 216 17.85 7.77 0.39
N ASP A 217 18.29 8.89 -0.18
CA ASP A 217 18.79 10.00 0.62
C ASP A 217 17.61 10.54 1.46
N ALA A 218 17.68 10.29 2.77
CA ALA A 218 16.61 10.67 3.67
C ALA A 218 16.42 12.19 3.79
N ALA A 219 17.44 13.01 3.55
CA ALA A 219 17.31 14.46 3.53
C ALA A 219 16.62 14.95 2.26
N GLN A 220 17.13 14.56 1.07
CA GLN A 220 16.52 14.94 -0.21
C GLN A 220 15.08 14.42 -0.35
N ALA A 221 14.83 13.18 0.08
CA ALA A 221 13.48 12.62 0.10
C ALA A 221 12.54 13.36 1.05
N ALA A 222 13.03 13.98 2.13
CA ALA A 222 12.18 14.73 3.04
C ALA A 222 11.67 16.05 2.42
N GLU A 223 12.50 16.71 1.60
CA GLU A 223 12.17 17.97 0.94
C GLU A 223 11.23 17.78 -0.27
N ALA A 224 11.39 16.66 -1.00
CA ALA A 224 10.57 16.33 -2.17
C ALA A 224 9.12 15.89 -1.85
N ARG A 225 8.79 15.66 -0.58
CA ARG A 225 7.48 15.15 -0.14
C ARG A 225 6.33 16.08 -0.50
N ASN A 226 5.35 15.55 -1.24
CA ASN A 226 4.15 16.28 -1.67
C ASN A 226 2.83 15.49 -1.50
N ARG A 227 2.89 14.23 -1.08
CA ARG A 227 1.72 13.33 -0.98
C ARG A 227 1.03 13.40 0.38
N VAL A 228 -0.29 13.25 0.38
CA VAL A 228 -1.09 12.93 1.57
C VAL A 228 -1.48 11.46 1.55
N MET A 229 -1.27 10.75 2.65
CA MET A 229 -1.82 9.41 2.89
C MET A 229 -2.97 9.51 3.88
N LEU A 230 -4.18 9.16 3.44
CA LEU A 230 -5.39 9.17 4.25
C LEU A 230 -5.83 7.73 4.55
N PHE A 231 -5.73 7.32 5.81
CA PHE A 231 -6.28 6.06 6.30
C PHE A 231 -7.69 6.32 6.88
N ARG A 232 -8.72 5.74 6.24
CA ARG A 232 -10.14 5.96 6.59
C ARG A 232 -10.67 4.81 7.44
N GLY A 233 -10.91 5.07 8.71
CA GLY A 233 -11.68 4.22 9.63
C GLY A 233 -13.18 4.53 9.60
N LEU A 234 -13.93 4.00 10.57
CA LEU A 234 -15.41 4.04 10.57
C LEU A 234 -15.97 5.47 10.63
N SER A 235 -15.43 6.32 11.50
CA SER A 235 -15.86 7.72 11.61
C SER A 235 -15.16 8.68 10.63
N ALA A 236 -14.37 8.21 9.65
CA ALA A 236 -13.57 9.09 8.79
C ALA A 236 -14.38 10.13 7.99
N ASP A 237 -15.59 9.75 7.54
CA ASP A 237 -16.46 10.66 6.78
C ASP A 237 -17.18 11.65 7.69
N GLN A 238 -17.58 11.22 8.89
CA GLN A 238 -18.08 12.13 9.93
C GLN A 238 -17.00 13.15 10.32
N LEU A 239 -15.75 12.72 10.50
CA LEU A 239 -14.59 13.58 10.75
C LEU A 239 -14.23 14.51 9.57
N ARG A 240 -14.89 14.38 8.41
CA ARG A 240 -14.58 15.07 7.15
C ARG A 240 -13.11 14.91 6.73
N ALA A 241 -12.53 13.74 7.01
CA ALA A 241 -11.09 13.49 6.84
C ALA A 241 -10.64 13.58 5.37
N GLY A 242 -11.53 13.27 4.42
CA GLY A 242 -11.28 13.48 2.98
C GLY A 242 -11.16 14.94 2.57
N GLU A 243 -11.87 15.85 3.26
CA GLU A 243 -11.73 17.29 3.05
C GLU A 243 -10.46 17.82 3.69
N ILE A 244 -10.13 17.37 4.91
CA ILE A 244 -8.85 17.69 5.58
C ILE A 244 -7.67 17.27 4.68
N ALA A 245 -7.71 16.06 4.12
CA ALA A 245 -6.67 15.57 3.22
C ALA A 245 -6.54 16.42 1.94
N ARG A 246 -7.64 16.92 1.37
CA ARG A 246 -7.60 17.84 0.22
C ARG A 246 -6.96 19.18 0.56
N GLN A 247 -7.28 19.74 1.72
CA GLN A 247 -6.67 21.00 2.20
C GLN A 247 -5.16 20.82 2.46
N LEU A 248 -4.75 19.71 3.10
CA LEU A 248 -3.34 19.37 3.34
C LEU A 248 -2.55 19.12 2.05
N ALA A 249 -3.19 18.56 1.03
CA ALA A 249 -2.53 18.26 -0.25
C ALA A 249 -2.24 19.51 -1.07
N ALA A 250 -3.02 20.58 -0.91
CA ALA A 250 -2.92 21.81 -1.71
C ALA A 250 -2.87 21.56 -3.23
N GLY A 251 -3.66 20.61 -3.73
CA GLY A 251 -3.67 20.15 -5.13
C GLY A 251 -2.70 19.00 -5.45
N GLY A 252 -1.83 18.62 -4.52
CA GLY A 252 -0.96 17.44 -4.60
C GLY A 252 -1.70 16.09 -4.52
N PRO A 253 -0.99 14.97 -4.70
CA PRO A 253 -1.60 13.65 -4.78
C PRO A 253 -2.07 13.14 -3.41
N ILE A 254 -3.22 12.47 -3.38
CA ILE A 254 -3.80 11.83 -2.19
C ILE A 254 -3.92 10.33 -2.41
N SER A 255 -3.29 9.53 -1.56
CA SER A 255 -3.46 8.08 -1.51
C SER A 255 -4.40 7.72 -0.36
N THR A 256 -5.46 6.95 -0.64
CA THR A 256 -6.51 6.64 0.34
C THR A 256 -6.56 5.14 0.65
N TYR A 257 -6.41 4.79 1.93
CA TYR A 257 -6.43 3.41 2.43
C TYR A 257 -7.67 3.25 3.31
N THR A 258 -8.70 2.60 2.76
CA THR A 258 -9.99 2.43 3.46
C THR A 258 -9.98 1.15 4.29
N MET A 259 -10.40 1.27 5.54
CA MET A 259 -10.65 0.13 6.43
C MET A 259 -11.99 -0.54 6.10
N GLU A 260 -11.99 -1.86 6.14
CA GLU A 260 -13.14 -2.71 5.94
C GLU A 260 -13.35 -3.62 7.16
N THR A 261 -14.60 -3.92 7.47
CA THR A 261 -14.95 -4.98 8.42
C THR A 261 -14.74 -6.35 7.78
N ARG A 262 -13.94 -7.21 8.42
CA ARG A 262 -13.81 -8.62 8.04
C ARG A 262 -14.48 -9.50 9.11
N GLY A 263 -14.68 -10.77 8.78
CA GLY A 263 -15.24 -11.77 9.69
C GLY A 263 -16.68 -12.18 9.34
N ALA A 264 -16.98 -13.47 9.54
CA ALA A 264 -18.33 -14.01 9.42
C ALA A 264 -19.11 -13.79 10.74
N ALA A 265 -20.45 -13.79 10.67
CA ALA A 265 -21.37 -13.50 11.79
C ALA A 265 -21.31 -14.46 12.99
N ILE A 266 -20.34 -15.39 13.02
CA ILE A 266 -20.23 -16.53 13.93
C ILE A 266 -19.33 -16.23 15.15
N ALA A 267 -18.57 -15.12 15.14
CA ALA A 267 -17.73 -14.69 16.25
C ALA A 267 -18.01 -13.22 16.61
N PRO A 268 -18.37 -12.89 17.87
CA PRO A 268 -18.70 -11.53 18.29
C PRO A 268 -17.43 -10.69 18.55
N ARG A 269 -16.55 -10.57 17.54
CA ARG A 269 -15.31 -9.79 17.60
C ARG A 269 -15.21 -8.93 16.35
N ASN A 270 -15.07 -7.62 16.55
CA ASN A 270 -14.81 -6.70 15.45
C ASN A 270 -13.43 -6.99 14.85
N GLN A 271 -13.40 -7.53 13.62
CA GLN A 271 -12.18 -7.68 12.83
C GLN A 271 -12.16 -6.62 11.74
N PHE A 272 -11.00 -6.01 11.56
CA PHE A 272 -10.80 -4.89 10.64
C PHE A 272 -9.51 -5.12 9.87
N ALA A 273 -9.51 -4.75 8.58
CA ALA A 273 -8.33 -4.73 7.73
C ALA A 273 -8.41 -3.54 6.77
N LEU A 274 -7.27 -3.06 6.26
CA LEU A 274 -7.27 -2.17 5.10
C LEU A 274 -7.55 -2.96 3.82
N ARG A 275 -8.25 -2.35 2.86
CA ARG A 275 -8.43 -2.92 1.50
C ARG A 275 -7.10 -3.11 0.78
N SER A 276 -6.20 -2.15 0.92
CA SER A 276 -4.83 -2.14 0.37
C SER A 276 -3.87 -1.53 1.38
N VAL A 277 -2.58 -1.77 1.19
CA VAL A 277 -1.50 -1.19 2.02
C VAL A 277 -0.53 -0.41 1.14
N PRO A 278 0.11 0.66 1.65
CA PRO A 278 1.10 1.43 0.92
C PRO A 278 2.37 0.65 0.61
N GLY A 279 2.87 0.82 -0.60
CA GLY A 279 4.21 0.38 -1.01
C GLY A 279 5.31 1.34 -0.59
N MET A 280 6.56 0.93 -0.74
CA MET A 280 7.75 1.67 -0.31
C MET A 280 7.84 3.08 -0.92
N GLN A 281 7.47 3.25 -2.20
CA GLN A 281 7.47 4.57 -2.85
C GLN A 281 6.49 5.55 -2.17
N ARG A 282 5.31 5.08 -1.74
CA ARG A 282 4.32 5.92 -1.06
C ARG A 282 4.91 6.56 0.19
N TRP A 283 5.68 5.80 0.97
CA TRP A 283 6.31 6.27 2.20
C TRP A 283 7.40 7.31 1.96
N GLN A 284 8.11 7.23 0.84
CA GLN A 284 9.14 8.20 0.48
C GLN A 284 8.50 9.57 0.15
N ASP A 285 7.48 9.59 -0.69
CA ASP A 285 6.81 10.80 -1.21
C ASP A 285 5.89 11.50 -0.19
N THR A 286 5.58 10.87 0.94
CA THR A 286 4.49 11.31 1.84
C THR A 286 4.89 12.40 2.82
N LYS A 287 4.22 13.54 2.68
CA LYS A 287 4.33 14.71 3.55
C LYS A 287 3.40 14.62 4.75
N TYR A 288 2.16 14.18 4.55
CA TYR A 288 1.13 14.11 5.58
C TYR A 288 0.51 12.73 5.68
N ILE A 289 0.36 12.22 6.90
CA ILE A 289 -0.31 10.97 7.22
C ILE A 289 -1.54 11.32 8.07
N VAL A 290 -2.74 10.92 7.65
CA VAL A 290 -3.99 11.15 8.39
C VAL A 290 -4.58 9.80 8.79
N LEU A 291 -4.67 9.53 10.08
CA LEU A 291 -5.34 8.35 10.65
C LEU A 291 -6.70 8.79 11.22
N ALA A 292 -7.78 8.52 10.50
CA ALA A 292 -9.13 8.94 10.91
C ALA A 292 -9.95 7.76 11.46
N ASP A 293 -10.02 7.63 12.79
CA ASP A 293 -10.66 6.52 13.50
C ASP A 293 -10.15 5.11 13.12
N VAL A 294 -8.85 4.97 12.91
CA VAL A 294 -8.21 3.70 12.48
C VAL A 294 -7.61 2.95 13.67
N PRO A 295 -7.94 1.66 13.90
CA PRO A 295 -7.33 0.82 14.92
C PRO A 295 -5.97 0.24 14.49
N ALA A 296 -5.07 0.06 15.46
CA ALA A 296 -3.93 -0.85 15.34
C ALA A 296 -4.35 -2.30 15.68
N ALA A 297 -5.18 -2.48 16.72
CA ALA A 297 -5.73 -3.75 17.17
C ALA A 297 -7.27 -3.74 17.07
N PRO A 298 -7.94 -4.89 16.78
CA PRO A 298 -7.69 -6.11 17.54
C PRO A 298 -6.90 -7.24 16.84
N GLN A 299 -7.01 -7.42 15.51
CA GLN A 299 -6.54 -8.66 14.85
C GLN A 299 -6.08 -8.57 13.37
N ARG A 300 -5.47 -7.53 12.79
CA ARG A 300 -5.00 -6.18 13.17
C ARG A 300 -5.21 -5.33 11.91
N CYS A 301 -5.73 -4.11 12.00
CA CYS A 301 -6.02 -3.31 10.80
C CYS A 301 -4.76 -2.64 10.23
N LEU A 302 -3.97 -2.04 11.11
CA LEU A 302 -2.59 -1.66 10.83
C LEU A 302 -1.68 -2.79 11.35
N PRO A 303 -1.08 -3.63 10.49
CA PRO A 303 -0.09 -4.62 10.94
C PRO A 303 1.18 -3.95 11.47
N ASP A 304 1.95 -4.63 12.33
CA ASP A 304 3.07 -4.02 13.07
C ASP A 304 4.13 -3.35 12.18
N TYR A 305 4.39 -3.90 10.98
CA TYR A 305 5.30 -3.26 10.03
C TYR A 305 4.79 -1.91 9.54
N LEU A 306 3.47 -1.78 9.34
CA LEU A 306 2.83 -0.55 8.86
C LEU A 306 2.82 0.52 9.95
N ILE A 307 2.64 0.09 11.21
CA ILE A 307 2.81 0.94 12.40
C ILE A 307 4.25 1.47 12.49
N LYS A 308 5.25 0.60 12.28
CA LYS A 308 6.67 0.97 12.24
C LYS A 308 7.00 1.89 11.05
N ASP A 309 6.42 1.66 9.88
CA ASP A 309 6.58 2.51 8.69
C ASP A 309 5.99 3.91 8.92
N ILE A 310 4.81 4.03 9.54
CA ILE A 310 4.23 5.32 9.96
C ILE A 310 5.18 6.06 10.89
N ALA A 311 5.69 5.39 11.94
CA ALA A 311 6.58 6.03 12.91
C ALA A 311 7.89 6.50 12.26
N ARG A 312 8.52 5.63 11.46
CA ARG A 312 9.74 5.96 10.70
C ARG A 312 9.52 7.11 9.73
N ALA A 313 8.39 7.14 9.02
CA ALA A 313 8.08 8.23 8.09
C ALA A 313 8.00 9.58 8.81
N VAL A 314 7.39 9.61 10.00
CA VAL A 314 7.34 10.80 10.88
C VAL A 314 8.74 11.20 11.34
N GLU A 315 9.53 10.28 11.90
CA GLU A 315 10.92 10.56 12.32
C GLU A 315 11.75 11.14 11.18
N GLN A 316 11.52 10.66 9.95
CA GLN A 316 12.16 11.15 8.74
C GLN A 316 11.60 12.47 8.20
N GLY A 317 10.51 13.03 8.74
CA GLY A 317 9.99 14.35 8.34
C GLY A 317 8.53 14.40 7.89
N ALA A 318 7.77 13.30 7.99
CA ALA A 318 6.34 13.34 7.69
C ALA A 318 5.54 13.90 8.88
N HIS A 319 4.37 14.45 8.60
CA HIS A 319 3.48 15.04 9.60
C HIS A 319 2.26 14.14 9.80
N LEU A 320 2.15 13.53 10.98
CA LEU A 320 1.05 12.65 11.36
C LEU A 320 -0.07 13.43 12.05
N LEU A 321 -1.29 13.25 11.58
CA LEU A 321 -2.53 13.69 12.21
C LEU A 321 -3.36 12.45 12.58
N VAL A 322 -3.62 12.26 13.88
CA VAL A 322 -4.59 11.27 14.37
C VAL A 322 -5.88 11.99 14.73
N LEU A 323 -6.98 11.63 14.06
CA LEU A 323 -8.33 12.10 14.38
C LEU A 323 -9.04 11.00 15.17
N ALA A 324 -9.35 11.27 16.44
CA ALA A 324 -9.95 10.28 17.32
C ALA A 324 -11.39 9.92 16.93
N GLY A 325 -11.72 8.67 17.21
CA GLY A 325 -13.07 8.11 17.12
C GLY A 325 -13.22 6.89 18.02
N MET A 326 -14.21 6.04 17.72
CA MET A 326 -14.60 4.90 18.56
C MET A 326 -13.62 3.72 18.57
N PHE A 327 -12.66 3.70 17.64
CA PHE A 327 -11.70 2.62 17.40
C PHE A 327 -10.25 3.10 17.21
N SER A 328 -9.98 4.39 17.45
CA SER A 328 -8.62 4.95 17.57
C SER A 328 -8.00 4.80 18.97
N LEU A 329 -6.72 5.16 19.10
CA LEU A 329 -6.01 5.35 20.38
C LEU A 329 -6.12 4.12 21.31
N SER A 330 -6.76 4.25 22.48
CA SER A 330 -6.77 3.21 23.53
C SER A 330 -7.49 1.94 23.10
N LYS A 331 -8.76 2.06 22.66
CA LYS A 331 -9.50 0.90 22.12
C LYS A 331 -9.01 0.50 20.73
N GLY A 332 -8.34 1.42 20.03
CA GLY A 332 -7.55 1.11 18.84
C GLY A 332 -6.28 0.32 19.14
N GLY A 333 -5.91 0.07 20.39
CA GLY A 333 -4.75 -0.74 20.76
C GLY A 333 -3.41 -0.12 20.35
N TYR A 334 -3.28 1.21 20.39
CA TYR A 334 -2.02 1.89 20.06
C TYR A 334 -0.97 1.75 21.18
N ALA A 335 -1.39 1.49 22.43
CA ALA A 335 -0.47 1.32 23.56
C ALA A 335 0.45 0.09 23.36
N GLY A 336 1.74 0.25 23.67
CA GLY A 336 2.75 -0.80 23.43
C GLY A 336 3.13 -1.00 21.96
N THR A 337 2.78 -0.05 21.07
CA THR A 337 3.18 -0.06 19.66
C THR A 337 4.08 1.15 19.34
N ALA A 338 4.90 1.07 18.29
CA ALA A 338 5.75 2.18 17.84
C ALA A 338 4.95 3.47 17.58
N LEU A 339 3.71 3.36 17.09
CA LEU A 339 2.81 4.51 16.93
C LEU A 339 2.44 5.11 18.30
N GLY A 340 2.16 4.28 19.30
CA GLY A 340 1.86 4.72 20.66
C GLY A 340 3.04 5.34 21.40
N GLU A 341 4.28 5.05 21.01
CA GLU A 341 5.49 5.67 21.55
C GLU A 341 5.64 7.12 21.09
N ILE A 342 5.32 7.40 19.81
CA ILE A 342 5.46 8.73 19.20
C ILE A 342 4.25 9.67 19.39
N LEU A 343 3.19 9.26 20.11
CA LEU A 343 2.04 10.14 20.33
C LEU A 343 2.30 11.20 21.44
N PRO A 344 1.82 12.46 21.27
CA PRO A 344 1.82 13.50 22.32
C PRO A 344 0.96 13.16 23.55
N VAL A 345 0.29 12.01 23.57
CA VAL A 345 -0.54 11.53 24.67
C VAL A 345 -0.10 10.14 25.13
N VAL A 346 -0.34 9.85 26.40
CA VAL A 346 -0.23 8.52 26.98
C VAL A 346 -1.50 7.75 26.64
N VAL A 347 -1.37 6.74 25.79
CA VAL A 347 -2.45 5.81 25.47
C VAL A 347 -2.44 4.67 26.49
N SER A 348 -3.63 4.30 26.99
CA SER A 348 -3.79 3.17 27.91
C SER A 348 -4.51 1.99 27.22
N ASN A 349 -4.45 0.79 27.80
CA ASN A 349 -5.24 -0.36 27.34
C ASN A 349 -6.72 -0.32 27.79
N ARG A 350 -7.19 0.78 28.42
CA ARG A 350 -8.55 0.91 28.95
C ARG A 350 -9.39 1.80 28.04
N TRP A 351 -10.70 1.52 27.96
CA TRP A 351 -11.64 2.41 27.30
C TRP A 351 -11.73 3.75 28.05
N ASN A 352 -11.32 4.83 27.39
CA ASN A 352 -11.19 6.17 27.95
C ASN A 352 -12.05 7.22 27.22
N ALA A 353 -13.01 6.80 26.39
CA ALA A 353 -14.00 7.71 25.86
C ALA A 353 -14.87 8.26 27.00
N ARG A 354 -14.96 9.58 27.11
CA ARG A 354 -15.77 10.29 28.11
C ARG A 354 -16.65 11.35 27.44
N PRO A 355 -17.85 11.59 27.96
CA PRO A 355 -18.61 12.80 27.63
C PRO A 355 -18.20 13.96 28.55
N PHE A 356 -18.29 15.18 28.04
CA PHE A 356 -18.58 16.35 28.86
C PHE A 356 -20.07 16.33 29.27
N SER A 357 -20.42 16.96 30.39
CA SER A 357 -21.82 17.08 30.85
C SER A 357 -22.70 17.86 29.85
N THR A 358 -22.14 18.90 29.25
CA THR A 358 -22.67 19.65 28.11
C THR A 358 -21.58 19.80 27.05
N PRO A 359 -21.89 20.04 25.75
CA PRO A 359 -20.87 20.26 24.75
C PRO A 359 -20.08 21.52 25.07
N MET A 360 -18.76 21.39 25.03
CA MET A 360 -17.83 22.45 25.35
C MET A 360 -17.34 23.09 24.03
N PRO A 361 -17.49 24.42 23.85
CA PRO A 361 -16.92 25.12 22.70
C PRO A 361 -15.40 24.98 22.64
N LEU A 362 -14.85 24.93 21.43
CA LEU A 362 -13.43 24.94 21.18
C LEU A 362 -12.85 26.35 21.32
N SER A 363 -11.67 26.42 21.94
CA SER A 363 -10.82 27.60 22.03
C SER A 363 -9.38 27.25 21.64
N SER A 364 -8.60 28.22 21.16
CA SER A 364 -7.15 28.05 20.97
C SER A 364 -6.37 28.72 22.09
N SER A 365 -5.43 27.97 22.64
CA SER A 365 -4.45 28.39 23.66
C SER A 365 -3.26 29.18 23.09
N VAL A 366 -3.12 29.26 21.76
CA VAL A 366 -1.95 29.88 21.11
C VAL A 366 -2.31 31.29 20.63
N THR A 367 -1.62 32.32 21.16
CA THR A 367 -1.95 33.75 21.00
C THR A 367 -2.03 34.23 19.54
N GLY A 368 -1.32 33.58 18.60
CA GLY A 368 -1.44 33.86 17.15
C GLY A 368 -2.50 33.03 16.40
N ARG A 369 -2.98 31.92 16.97
CA ARG A 369 -3.94 31.00 16.32
C ARG A 369 -5.39 31.24 16.77
N GLN A 370 -5.62 32.09 17.76
CA GLN A 370 -6.97 32.52 18.19
C GLN A 370 -7.82 33.06 17.03
N GLN A 371 -7.21 33.77 16.07
CA GLN A 371 -7.90 34.28 14.88
C GLN A 371 -8.59 33.18 14.04
N LEU A 372 -8.08 31.94 14.07
CA LEU A 372 -8.68 30.80 13.38
C LEU A 372 -9.98 30.28 14.03
N LEU A 373 -10.31 30.74 15.23
CA LEU A 373 -11.51 30.40 16.01
C LEU A 373 -12.29 31.64 16.46
N ASN A 374 -12.12 32.77 15.77
CA ASN A 374 -12.84 34.01 16.07
C ASN A 374 -14.26 34.07 15.47
N GLU A 375 -14.65 33.11 14.61
CA GLU A 375 -16.01 33.02 14.08
C GLU A 375 -17.01 32.47 15.12
N ASN A 376 -18.23 33.01 15.10
CA ASN A 376 -19.38 32.51 15.85
C ASN A 376 -20.40 31.89 14.87
N PRO A 377 -21.02 30.74 15.20
CA PRO A 377 -20.82 29.95 16.42
C PRO A 377 -19.51 29.19 16.40
N LYS A 378 -18.88 29.06 17.57
CA LYS A 378 -17.69 28.20 17.73
C LYS A 378 -18.09 26.72 17.71
N PRO A 379 -17.32 25.85 17.04
CA PRO A 379 -17.53 24.41 17.08
C PRO A 379 -17.36 23.86 18.50
N GLY A 380 -18.11 22.82 18.87
CA GLY A 380 -18.07 22.19 20.18
C GLY A 380 -17.79 20.70 20.14
N VAL A 381 -17.24 20.20 21.25
CA VAL A 381 -16.97 18.77 21.50
C VAL A 381 -17.87 18.30 22.65
N LEU A 382 -18.52 17.14 22.48
CA LEU A 382 -19.26 16.47 23.55
C LEU A 382 -18.52 15.22 24.06
N TRP A 383 -17.92 14.43 23.17
CA TRP A 383 -17.17 13.22 23.53
C TRP A 383 -15.70 13.36 23.16
N LEU A 384 -14.82 12.83 24.01
CA LEU A 384 -13.38 12.78 23.75
C LEU A 384 -12.74 11.48 24.27
N GLN A 385 -11.60 11.12 23.69
CA GLN A 385 -10.68 10.11 24.23
C GLN A 385 -9.82 10.74 25.34
N GLN A 386 -10.29 10.69 26.59
CA GLN A 386 -9.63 11.32 27.74
C GLN A 386 -8.23 10.72 27.97
N SER A 387 -7.19 11.48 27.65
CA SER A 387 -5.80 11.00 27.65
C SER A 387 -4.90 11.98 28.41
N VAL A 388 -3.85 11.46 29.06
CA VAL A 388 -2.83 12.29 29.73
C VAL A 388 -1.81 12.76 28.69
N LEU A 389 -1.32 13.99 28.77
CA LEU A 389 -0.26 14.48 27.88
C LEU A 389 1.06 13.75 28.19
N ARG A 390 1.89 13.49 27.17
CA ARG A 390 3.11 12.68 27.36
C ARG A 390 4.22 13.40 28.12
N GLY A 391 4.25 14.73 28.08
CA GLY A 391 5.20 15.55 28.82
C GLY A 391 5.17 17.01 28.41
N GLU A 392 6.05 17.82 28.99
CA GLU A 392 6.11 19.28 28.84
C GLU A 392 6.33 19.76 27.40
N LYS A 393 6.90 18.91 26.53
CA LYS A 393 7.09 19.19 25.09
C LYS A 393 5.80 19.04 24.27
N THR A 394 4.68 18.64 24.87
CA THR A 394 3.39 18.56 24.20
C THR A 394 2.74 19.94 24.14
N GLU A 395 2.70 20.54 22.95
CA GLU A 395 1.99 21.78 22.68
C GLU A 395 0.48 21.52 22.64
N VAL A 396 -0.31 22.32 23.38
CA VAL A 396 -1.77 22.32 23.28
C VAL A 396 -2.20 23.38 22.27
N LEU A 397 -2.86 22.96 21.19
CA LEU A 397 -3.28 23.82 20.09
C LEU A 397 -4.73 24.29 20.27
N LEU A 398 -5.61 23.37 20.68
CA LEU A 398 -7.02 23.59 20.96
C LEU A 398 -7.40 22.98 22.31
N THR A 399 -8.26 23.66 23.06
CA THR A 399 -8.92 23.17 24.28
C THR A 399 -10.44 23.23 24.16
N ALA A 400 -11.12 22.54 25.06
CA ALA A 400 -12.54 22.67 25.35
C ALA A 400 -12.69 22.96 26.85
N GLY A 401 -12.88 24.23 27.20
CA GLY A 401 -12.56 24.72 28.54
C GLY A 401 -11.07 24.52 28.84
N GLU A 402 -10.75 23.91 29.97
CA GLU A 402 -9.38 23.56 30.38
C GLU A 402 -8.87 22.24 29.76
N THR A 403 -9.74 21.44 29.14
CA THR A 403 -9.37 20.11 28.63
C THR A 403 -8.67 20.22 27.28
N PRO A 404 -7.46 19.68 27.09
CA PRO A 404 -6.80 19.63 25.78
C PRO A 404 -7.60 18.80 24.78
N ILE A 405 -7.75 19.30 23.56
CA ILE A 405 -8.49 18.64 22.47
C ILE A 405 -7.61 18.39 21.25
N LEU A 406 -6.84 19.37 20.79
CA LEU A 406 -5.82 19.16 19.76
C LEU A 406 -4.46 19.42 20.38
N VAL A 407 -3.59 18.42 20.34
CA VAL A 407 -2.24 18.49 20.91
C VAL A 407 -1.20 18.04 19.89
N ARG A 408 0.02 18.54 20.03
CA ARG A 408 1.15 18.28 19.12
C ARG A 408 2.43 17.98 19.89
N GLN A 409 3.30 17.17 19.31
CA GLN A 409 4.73 17.18 19.61
C GLN A 409 5.55 16.98 18.34
N ASP A 410 6.81 17.40 18.37
CA ASP A 410 7.78 17.12 17.32
C ASP A 410 8.43 15.74 17.55
N VAL A 411 8.71 15.01 16.48
CA VAL A 411 9.28 13.65 16.51
C VAL A 411 10.28 13.50 15.37
N GLY A 412 11.56 13.44 15.70
CA GLY A 412 12.65 13.48 14.72
C GLY A 412 12.60 14.78 13.91
N ARG A 413 12.43 14.67 12.60
CA ARG A 413 12.25 15.83 11.69
C ARG A 413 10.78 16.13 11.37
N GLY A 414 9.85 15.29 11.82
CA GLY A 414 8.41 15.41 11.58
C GLY A 414 7.64 15.83 12.83
N THR A 415 6.32 15.78 12.75
CA THR A 415 5.44 16.15 13.87
C THR A 415 4.28 15.16 14.00
N VAL A 416 3.77 15.02 15.22
CA VAL A 416 2.58 14.21 15.53
C VAL A 416 1.56 15.10 16.22
N SER A 417 0.39 15.24 15.59
CA SER A 417 -0.77 15.95 16.14
C SER A 417 -1.92 14.97 16.39
N VAL A 418 -2.59 15.08 17.54
CA VAL A 418 -3.71 14.21 17.93
C VAL A 418 -4.90 15.08 18.30
N PHE A 419 -6.00 14.92 17.57
CA PHE A 419 -7.30 15.46 17.93
C PHE A 419 -8.07 14.41 18.74
N LEU A 420 -8.37 14.71 20.00
CA LEU A 420 -8.99 13.81 20.97
C LEU A 420 -10.52 13.81 20.94
N GLY A 421 -11.14 14.81 20.30
CA GLY A 421 -12.60 14.88 20.16
C GLY A 421 -13.14 13.78 19.24
N MET A 422 -14.32 13.27 19.56
CA MET A 422 -14.99 12.18 18.84
C MET A 422 -16.28 12.69 18.20
N PRO A 423 -16.62 12.30 16.96
CA PRO A 423 -17.75 12.85 16.20
C PRO A 423 -19.09 12.17 16.58
N CYS A 424 -19.38 12.08 17.87
CA CYS A 424 -20.51 11.30 18.39
C CYS A 424 -21.24 11.97 19.56
N GLY A 425 -22.40 11.41 19.91
CA GLY A 425 -23.30 11.93 20.91
C GLY A 425 -24.30 12.95 20.37
N ASP A 426 -25.31 13.27 21.18
CA ASP A 426 -26.41 14.13 20.77
C ASP A 426 -26.16 15.61 21.08
N PHE A 427 -26.49 16.47 20.11
CA PHE A 427 -26.38 17.92 20.16
C PHE A 427 -27.75 18.63 20.01
N GLN A 428 -28.86 17.90 19.95
CA GLN A 428 -30.20 18.48 19.89
C GLN A 428 -30.49 19.42 21.06
N GLY A 429 -31.07 20.58 20.75
CA GLY A 429 -31.43 21.62 21.74
C GLY A 429 -30.26 22.41 22.34
N LYS A 430 -29.04 22.26 21.81
CA LYS A 430 -27.82 22.88 22.37
C LYS A 430 -27.36 24.07 21.53
N THR A 431 -26.76 25.07 22.18
CA THR A 431 -26.37 26.37 21.59
C THR A 431 -25.06 26.33 20.80
N VAL A 432 -24.40 25.17 20.72
CA VAL A 432 -23.06 24.99 20.15
C VAL A 432 -23.16 23.98 19.02
N GLU A 433 -22.61 24.29 17.84
CA GLU A 433 -22.60 23.34 16.72
C GLU A 433 -21.56 22.23 16.96
N PRO A 434 -21.85 20.94 16.72
CA PRO A 434 -20.84 19.89 16.80
C PRO A 434 -19.72 20.13 15.78
N PHE A 435 -18.46 20.01 16.23
CA PHE A 435 -17.28 20.34 15.42
C PHE A 435 -17.25 19.66 14.05
N TRP A 436 -17.80 18.46 13.93
CA TRP A 436 -17.80 17.67 12.70
C TRP A 436 -18.83 18.12 11.66
N LYS A 437 -19.81 18.96 12.05
CA LYS A 437 -20.75 19.62 11.12
C LYS A 437 -20.31 21.04 10.75
N TRP A 438 -19.60 21.71 11.66
CA TRP A 438 -19.12 23.09 11.47
C TRP A 438 -18.37 23.25 10.14
N LYS A 439 -18.80 24.20 9.31
CA LYS A 439 -18.41 24.32 7.90
C LYS A 439 -16.88 24.37 7.69
N ASP A 440 -16.15 25.12 8.52
CA ASP A 440 -14.71 25.41 8.37
C ASP A 440 -13.80 24.39 9.05
N TRP A 441 -14.36 23.36 9.68
CA TRP A 441 -13.61 22.32 10.40
C TRP A 441 -12.41 21.75 9.61
N PRO A 442 -12.54 21.39 8.32
CA PRO A 442 -11.41 20.86 7.56
C PRO A 442 -10.28 21.87 7.34
N GLU A 443 -10.64 23.14 7.13
CA GLU A 443 -9.68 24.22 6.89
C GLU A 443 -8.96 24.61 8.18
N LEU A 444 -9.67 24.68 9.32
CA LEU A 444 -9.08 24.89 10.64
C LEU A 444 -7.99 23.83 10.91
N ILE A 445 -8.33 22.54 10.76
CA ILE A 445 -7.40 21.44 11.05
C ILE A 445 -6.20 21.46 10.09
N ALA A 446 -6.41 21.71 8.80
CA ALA A 446 -5.31 21.83 7.85
C ALA A 446 -4.40 23.03 8.17
N LYS A 447 -4.96 24.22 8.45
CA LYS A 447 -4.18 25.40 8.87
C LYS A 447 -3.37 25.13 10.14
N LEU A 448 -3.98 24.49 11.15
CA LEU A 448 -3.27 24.12 12.38
C LEU A 448 -2.12 23.13 12.09
N MET A 449 -2.29 22.18 11.15
CA MET A 449 -1.24 21.27 10.70
C MET A 449 -0.10 21.97 9.92
N LEU A 450 -0.40 23.01 9.15
CA LEU A 450 0.57 23.76 8.34
C LEU A 450 1.41 24.76 9.16
N VAL A 451 0.82 25.38 10.17
CA VAL A 451 1.51 26.34 11.03
C VAL A 451 2.49 25.59 11.95
N ARG A 452 3.78 25.72 11.67
CA ARG A 452 4.85 25.38 12.62
C ARG A 452 4.81 26.33 13.82
N SER A 453 5.36 25.88 14.94
CA SER A 453 5.54 26.74 16.11
C SER A 453 6.81 27.57 15.89
N PRO A 454 6.80 28.86 16.31
CA PRO A 454 7.83 29.83 15.95
C PRO A 454 9.18 29.54 16.62
#